data_AF-A0A2G7H5E1-F1
#
_entry.id   AF-A0A2G7H5E1-F1
#
_cell.length_a   1.000
_cell.length_b   1.000
_cell.length_c   1.000
_cell.angle_alpha   90.00
_cell.angle_beta   90.00
_cell.angle_gamma   90.00
#
_symmetry.space_group_name_H-M   'P 1'
#
loop_
_entity.id
_entity.type
_entity.pdbx_description
1 polymer ?
#
loop_
_entity_poly.entity_id
_entity_poly.type
_entity_poly.pdbx_seq_one_letter_code
_entity_poly.pdbx_strand_id
1 'polypeptide(L)'
;MRAGMAEPEALTTLNVREQWQAAFPHLQPAYDQLAADEVFSENGIPGLYFLVDMLFAHYIELLLRLRMSHGRDAALHAAFTFVDRLLTSPDDSVIGLGQIGIIEGREPWWFQRAFPFGSPIFNKHARRVGDLGWEAATKALSILPVPPVDYHDLFGIRECIVQLLHAEGVTLAHLPDPSDRTSRA
;
A
#
# COMPACT_ATOMS: atom_id res chain seq x y z
N MET A 1 15.92 26.60 -19.15
CA MET A 1 16.83 25.62 -18.50
C MET A 1 16.00 24.83 -17.50
N ARG A 2 15.70 23.57 -17.77
CA ARG A 2 15.12 22.68 -16.77
C ARG A 2 16.28 22.25 -15.86
N ALA A 3 16.20 22.61 -14.59
CA ALA A 3 17.11 22.07 -13.58
C ALA A 3 17.03 20.55 -13.65
N GLY A 4 18.17 19.89 -13.80
CA GLY A 4 18.26 18.43 -13.75
C GLY A 4 17.81 17.99 -12.37
N MET A 5 16.56 17.53 -12.27
CA MET A 5 16.14 16.75 -11.11
C MET A 5 17.01 15.50 -11.14
N ALA A 6 17.88 15.35 -10.14
CA ALA A 6 18.62 14.11 -9.95
C ALA A 6 17.61 12.96 -9.93
N GLU A 7 17.90 11.88 -10.67
CA GLU A 7 17.04 10.71 -10.62
C GLU A 7 16.94 10.22 -9.17
N PRO A 8 15.75 9.78 -8.73
CA PRO A 8 15.58 9.25 -7.39
C PRO A 8 16.58 8.11 -7.16
N GLU A 9 17.23 8.11 -6.00
CA GLU A 9 18.14 7.03 -5.61
C GLU A 9 17.43 5.66 -5.74
N ALA A 10 18.12 4.70 -6.32
CA ALA A 10 17.63 3.33 -6.44
C ALA A 10 17.41 2.72 -5.04
N LEU A 11 16.27 2.05 -4.85
CA LEU A 11 15.98 1.41 -3.58
C LEU A 11 16.85 0.17 -3.39
N THR A 12 17.37 -0.02 -2.19
CA THR A 12 18.12 -1.19 -1.73
C THR A 12 17.64 -1.57 -0.33
N THR A 13 17.99 -2.76 0.15
CA THR A 13 17.72 -3.17 1.53
C THR A 13 18.29 -2.20 2.58
N LEU A 14 19.32 -1.41 2.23
CA LEU A 14 19.93 -0.42 3.12
C LEU A 14 19.13 0.88 3.25
N ASN A 15 18.47 1.32 2.19
CA ASN A 15 17.84 2.66 2.14
C ASN A 15 16.30 2.64 2.02
N VAL A 16 15.69 1.48 1.72
CA VAL A 16 14.24 1.41 1.41
C VAL A 16 13.36 1.96 2.53
N ARG A 17 13.75 1.74 3.79
CA ARG A 17 13.02 2.24 4.96
C ARG A 17 13.05 3.77 5.02
N GLU A 18 14.23 4.37 4.95
CA GLU A 18 14.39 5.82 5.01
C GLU A 18 13.66 6.51 3.84
N GLN A 19 13.78 5.92 2.66
CA GLN A 19 13.09 6.38 1.45
C GLN A 19 11.56 6.27 1.57
N TRP A 20 11.06 5.22 2.23
CA TRP A 20 9.63 5.06 2.51
C TRP A 20 9.14 6.11 3.52
N GLN A 21 9.86 6.32 4.62
CA GLN A 21 9.49 7.33 5.63
C GLN A 21 9.49 8.74 5.04
N ALA A 22 10.46 9.05 4.17
CA ALA A 22 10.51 10.33 3.45
C ALA A 22 9.33 10.49 2.47
N ALA A 23 8.90 9.40 1.82
CA ALA A 23 7.78 9.42 0.88
C ALA A 23 6.41 9.48 1.56
N PHE A 24 6.27 8.91 2.77
CA PHE A 24 5.00 8.77 3.48
C PHE A 24 5.10 9.26 4.94
N PRO A 25 5.46 10.54 5.18
CA PRO A 25 5.68 11.05 6.53
C PRO A 25 4.41 11.02 7.40
N HIS A 26 3.21 11.05 6.80
CA HIS A 26 1.94 10.91 7.53
C HIS A 26 1.74 9.51 8.12
N LEU A 27 2.49 8.50 7.68
CA LEU A 27 2.48 7.16 8.25
C LEU A 27 3.48 6.99 9.40
N GLN A 28 4.23 8.03 9.78
CA GLN A 28 5.21 7.95 10.86
C GLN A 28 4.60 7.44 12.19
N PRO A 29 3.39 7.86 12.63
CA PRO A 29 2.79 7.31 13.84
C PRO A 29 2.59 5.80 13.80
N ALA A 30 2.19 5.25 12.63
CA ALA A 30 2.01 3.82 12.46
C ALA A 30 3.34 3.06 12.40
N TYR A 31 4.35 3.67 11.77
CA TYR A 31 5.71 3.18 11.81
C TYR A 31 6.25 3.10 13.25
N ASP A 32 6.02 4.13 14.07
CA ASP A 32 6.49 4.16 15.46
C ASP A 32 5.85 3.05 16.30
N GLN A 33 4.58 2.72 16.04
CA GLN A 33 3.92 1.59 16.70
C GLN A 33 4.53 0.25 16.27
N LEU A 34 4.78 0.05 14.97
CA LEU A 34 5.46 -1.16 14.49
C LEU A 34 6.88 -1.28 15.09
N ALA A 35 7.62 -0.17 15.14
CA ALA A 35 8.97 -0.10 15.70
C ALA A 35 9.03 -0.45 17.19
N ALA A 36 7.98 -0.13 17.94
CA ALA A 36 7.86 -0.48 19.35
C ALA A 36 7.49 -1.95 19.62
N ASP A 37 7.06 -2.69 18.60
CA ASP A 37 6.68 -4.10 18.74
C ASP A 37 7.91 -5.02 18.62
N GLU A 38 8.27 -5.67 19.73
CA GLU A 38 9.42 -6.58 19.82
C GLU A 38 9.28 -7.86 18.98
N VAL A 39 8.08 -8.20 18.49
CA VAL A 39 7.86 -9.35 17.59
C VAL A 39 8.28 -8.99 16.17
N PHE A 40 8.04 -7.76 15.74
CA PHE A 40 8.24 -7.32 14.36
C PHE A 40 9.48 -6.44 14.17
N SER A 41 10.11 -6.03 15.25
CA SER A 41 11.22 -5.08 15.27
C SER A 41 12.39 -5.56 16.12
N GLU A 42 13.60 -5.26 15.68
CA GLU A 42 14.82 -5.49 16.43
C GLU A 42 15.45 -4.14 16.78
N ASN A 43 15.65 -3.85 18.07
CA ASN A 43 16.22 -2.57 18.55
C ASN A 43 15.48 -1.33 18.01
N GLY A 44 14.14 -1.39 17.93
CA GLY A 44 13.33 -0.28 17.41
C GLY A 44 13.34 -0.15 15.88
N ILE A 45 13.82 -1.18 15.18
CA ILE A 45 13.94 -1.19 13.73
C ILE A 45 13.03 -2.30 13.15
N PRO A 46 11.92 -1.95 12.47
CA PRO A 46 11.05 -2.93 11.85
C PRO A 46 11.74 -3.74 10.77
N GLY A 47 11.46 -5.05 10.73
CA GLY A 47 11.79 -5.89 9.59
C GLY A 47 11.16 -5.34 8.30
N LEU A 48 11.91 -5.33 7.20
CA LEU A 48 11.45 -4.73 5.93
C LEU A 48 10.19 -5.40 5.38
N TYR A 49 10.08 -6.72 5.58
CA TYR A 49 8.88 -7.45 5.21
C TYR A 49 7.64 -6.93 5.95
N PHE A 50 7.72 -6.76 7.27
CA PHE A 50 6.59 -6.25 8.08
C PHE A 50 6.26 -4.79 7.75
N LEU A 51 7.26 -3.95 7.49
CA LEU A 51 7.03 -2.59 7.00
C LEU A 51 6.20 -2.59 5.71
N VAL A 52 6.57 -3.43 4.75
CA VAL A 52 5.89 -3.45 3.45
C VAL A 52 4.52 -4.13 3.55
N ASP A 53 4.45 -5.32 4.14
CA ASP A 53 3.22 -6.12 4.20
C ASP A 53 2.19 -5.53 5.17
N MET A 54 2.59 -5.24 6.41
CA MET A 54 1.67 -4.84 7.48
C MET A 54 1.35 -3.35 7.49
N LEU A 55 2.24 -2.48 7.00
CA LEU A 55 1.95 -1.04 6.89
C LEU A 55 1.62 -0.64 5.45
N PHE A 56 2.56 -0.80 4.53
CA PHE A 56 2.41 -0.17 3.22
C PHE A 56 1.31 -0.82 2.36
N ALA A 57 1.22 -2.14 2.35
CA ALA A 57 0.18 -2.86 1.64
C ALA A 57 -1.21 -2.57 2.21
N HIS A 58 -1.33 -2.53 3.53
CA HIS A 58 -2.57 -2.20 4.23
C HIS A 58 -3.00 -0.75 3.97
N TYR A 59 -2.06 0.19 3.94
CA TYR A 59 -2.31 1.58 3.54
C TYR A 59 -2.87 1.68 2.11
N ILE A 60 -2.25 1.00 1.14
CA ILE A 60 -2.76 0.95 -0.24
C ILE A 60 -4.16 0.34 -0.28
N GLU A 61 -4.38 -0.78 0.41
CA GLU A 61 -5.68 -1.45 0.44
C GLU A 61 -6.79 -0.54 0.99
N LEU A 62 -6.55 0.12 2.13
CA LEU A 62 -7.53 1.03 2.74
C LEU A 62 -7.86 2.21 1.81
N LEU A 63 -6.86 2.79 1.16
CA LEU A 63 -7.09 3.83 0.14
C LEU A 63 -7.91 3.31 -1.04
N LEU A 64 -7.63 2.10 -1.52
CA LEU A 64 -8.38 1.48 -2.63
C LEU A 64 -9.83 1.21 -2.25
N ARG A 65 -10.14 0.96 -0.97
CA ARG A 65 -11.52 0.75 -0.48
C ARG A 65 -12.34 2.04 -0.46
N LEU A 66 -11.71 3.18 -0.17
CA LEU A 66 -12.37 4.49 -0.17
C LEU A 66 -12.99 4.83 -1.52
N ARG A 67 -14.01 5.71 -1.48
CA ARG A 67 -14.55 6.36 -2.68
C ARG A 67 -13.46 7.24 -3.31
N MET A 68 -13.59 7.46 -4.62
CA MET A 68 -12.67 8.33 -5.35
C MET A 68 -12.75 9.76 -4.83
N SER A 69 -11.59 10.36 -4.60
CA SER A 69 -11.41 11.76 -4.26
C SER A 69 -10.01 12.19 -4.67
N HIS A 70 -9.75 13.50 -4.76
CA HIS A 70 -8.50 14.01 -5.28
C HIS A 70 -7.29 13.59 -4.41
N GLY A 71 -7.38 13.77 -3.10
CA GLY A 71 -6.33 13.42 -2.15
C GLY A 71 -6.10 11.92 -2.05
N ARG A 72 -7.16 11.12 -2.09
CA ARG A 72 -7.07 9.65 -2.13
C ARG A 72 -6.34 9.17 -3.38
N ASP A 73 -6.68 9.71 -4.56
CA ASP A 73 -6.06 9.32 -5.81
C ASP A 73 -4.60 9.82 -5.90
N ALA A 74 -4.30 11.01 -5.38
CA ALA A 74 -2.93 11.52 -5.26
C ALA A 74 -2.08 10.63 -4.33
N ALA A 75 -2.62 10.20 -3.20
CA ALA A 75 -1.97 9.28 -2.29
C ALA A 75 -1.68 7.92 -2.94
N LEU A 76 -2.63 7.38 -3.72
CA LEU A 76 -2.42 6.16 -4.49
C LEU A 76 -1.36 6.35 -5.59
N HIS A 77 -1.35 7.47 -6.32
CA HIS A 77 -0.28 7.73 -7.29
C HIS A 77 1.10 7.77 -6.63
N ALA A 78 1.23 8.41 -5.46
CA ALA A 78 2.48 8.41 -4.70
C ALA A 78 2.87 6.99 -4.25
N ALA A 79 1.90 6.21 -3.75
CA ALA A 79 2.11 4.82 -3.36
C ALA A 79 2.58 3.95 -4.53
N PHE A 80 1.89 3.99 -5.67
CA PHE A 80 2.24 3.20 -6.85
C PHE A 80 3.57 3.66 -7.49
N THR A 81 3.91 4.94 -7.40
CA THR A 81 5.25 5.43 -7.77
C THR A 81 6.33 4.78 -6.90
N PHE A 82 6.09 4.64 -5.59
CA PHE A 82 7.03 3.95 -4.71
C PHE A 82 7.06 2.43 -4.97
N VAL A 83 5.91 1.81 -5.26
CA VAL A 83 5.84 0.40 -5.67
C VAL A 83 6.68 0.15 -6.93
N ASP A 84 6.61 1.02 -7.93
CA ASP A 84 7.45 0.90 -9.12
C ASP A 84 8.94 0.95 -8.77
N ARG A 85 9.35 1.84 -7.85
CA ARG A 85 10.74 1.90 -7.37
C ARG A 85 11.17 0.61 -6.67
N LEU A 86 10.27 -0.06 -5.94
CA LEU A 86 10.56 -1.39 -5.36
C LEU A 86 10.78 -2.41 -6.47
N LEU A 87 9.89 -2.43 -7.47
CA LEU A 87 9.88 -3.41 -8.56
C LEU A 87 11.01 -3.21 -9.58
N THR A 88 11.59 -2.02 -9.68
CA THR A 88 12.76 -1.73 -10.52
C THR A 88 14.07 -1.63 -9.74
N SER A 89 14.05 -1.99 -8.46
CA SER A 89 15.26 -2.01 -7.64
C SER A 89 16.34 -2.93 -8.26
N PRO A 90 17.63 -2.60 -8.15
CA PRO A 90 18.71 -3.52 -8.48
C PRO A 90 18.93 -4.61 -7.41
N ASP A 91 18.26 -4.53 -6.26
CA ASP A 91 18.32 -5.49 -5.16
C ASP A 91 17.12 -6.44 -5.25
N ASP A 92 17.39 -7.71 -5.57
CA ASP A 92 16.36 -8.75 -5.71
C ASP A 92 15.50 -8.91 -4.45
N SER A 93 16.06 -8.64 -3.27
CA SER A 93 15.31 -8.70 -2.01
C SER A 93 14.23 -7.61 -1.96
N VAL A 94 14.54 -6.41 -2.47
CA VAL A 94 13.61 -5.28 -2.55
C VAL A 94 12.54 -5.52 -3.61
N ILE A 95 12.93 -6.09 -4.75
CA ILE A 95 11.96 -6.55 -5.76
C ILE A 95 11.00 -7.56 -5.13
N GLY A 96 11.53 -8.51 -4.34
CA GLY A 96 10.76 -9.50 -3.59
C GLY A 96 9.76 -8.88 -2.62
N LEU A 97 10.13 -7.80 -1.90
CA LEU A 97 9.19 -7.07 -1.04
C LEU A 97 7.99 -6.53 -1.82
N GLY A 98 8.22 -5.91 -2.99
CA GLY A 98 7.14 -5.40 -3.84
C GLY A 98 6.26 -6.51 -4.42
N GLN A 99 6.85 -7.63 -4.80
CA GLN A 99 6.11 -8.75 -5.38
C GLN A 99 5.27 -9.49 -4.34
N ILE A 100 5.90 -9.94 -3.26
CA ILE A 100 5.26 -10.78 -2.24
C ILE A 100 4.39 -9.92 -1.33
N GLY A 101 4.90 -8.79 -0.83
CA GLY A 101 4.18 -7.97 0.14
C GLY A 101 3.03 -7.15 -0.47
N ILE A 102 3.16 -6.69 -1.72
CA ILE A 102 2.14 -5.81 -2.32
C ILE A 102 1.24 -6.56 -3.32
N ILE A 103 1.79 -7.43 -4.16
CA ILE A 103 1.07 -7.95 -5.34
C ILE A 103 0.51 -9.37 -5.12
N GLU A 104 1.31 -10.27 -4.57
CA GLU A 104 0.94 -11.68 -4.40
C GLU A 104 -0.29 -11.84 -3.50
N GLY A 105 -1.17 -12.78 -3.84
CA GLY A 105 -2.37 -13.08 -3.06
C GLY A 105 -3.49 -12.03 -3.12
N ARG A 106 -3.33 -10.94 -3.87
CA ARG A 106 -4.38 -9.90 -3.99
C ARG A 106 -5.59 -10.40 -4.77
N GLU A 107 -6.76 -10.02 -4.28
CA GLU A 107 -8.02 -10.40 -4.89
C GLU A 107 -8.34 -9.57 -6.16
N PRO A 108 -9.22 -10.07 -7.04
CA PRO A 108 -9.54 -9.39 -8.29
C PRO A 108 -10.02 -7.94 -8.15
N TRP A 109 -10.83 -7.63 -7.13
CA TRP A 109 -11.33 -6.27 -6.90
C TRP A 109 -10.18 -5.28 -6.60
N TRP A 110 -9.15 -5.76 -5.90
CA TRP A 110 -7.98 -4.95 -5.50
C TRP A 110 -7.22 -4.54 -6.76
N PHE A 111 -6.93 -5.51 -7.64
CA PHE A 111 -6.25 -5.24 -8.91
C PHE A 111 -7.06 -4.31 -9.82
N GLN A 112 -8.38 -4.50 -9.91
CA GLN A 112 -9.22 -3.64 -10.74
C GLN A 112 -9.20 -2.17 -10.26
N ARG A 113 -9.14 -1.95 -8.95
CA ARG A 113 -9.05 -0.60 -8.37
C ARG A 113 -7.64 -0.02 -8.40
N ALA A 114 -6.61 -0.87 -8.37
CA ALA A 114 -5.20 -0.50 -8.49
C ALA A 114 -4.82 -0.10 -9.93
N PHE A 115 -5.47 -0.71 -10.92
CA PHE A 115 -5.12 -0.58 -12.34
C PHE A 115 -4.95 0.88 -12.85
N PRO A 116 -5.79 1.86 -12.45
CA PRO A 116 -5.61 3.25 -12.89
C PRO A 116 -4.32 3.93 -12.38
N PHE A 117 -3.73 3.40 -11.30
CA PHE A 117 -2.53 3.95 -10.65
C PHE A 117 -1.27 3.17 -11.02
N GLY A 118 -1.43 1.90 -11.38
CA GLY A 118 -0.34 1.01 -11.75
C GLY A 118 0.31 1.39 -13.08
N SER A 119 1.64 1.40 -13.10
CA SER A 119 2.41 1.59 -14.33
C SER A 119 2.54 0.30 -15.14
N PRO A 120 3.13 0.36 -16.36
CA PRO A 120 3.50 -0.84 -17.11
C PRO A 120 4.43 -1.78 -16.35
N ILE A 121 5.29 -1.26 -15.45
CA ILE A 121 6.17 -2.08 -14.60
C ILE A 121 5.32 -2.86 -13.62
N PHE A 122 4.50 -2.17 -12.83
CA PHE A 122 3.54 -2.80 -11.93
C PHE A 122 2.71 -3.87 -12.65
N ASN A 123 2.12 -3.56 -13.81
CA ASN A 123 1.29 -4.48 -14.58
C ASN A 123 2.05 -5.74 -15.04
N LYS A 124 3.34 -5.60 -15.42
CA LYS A 124 4.20 -6.74 -15.76
C LYS A 124 4.39 -7.66 -14.56
N HIS A 125 4.63 -7.11 -13.37
CA HIS A 125 4.79 -7.90 -12.15
C HIS A 125 3.46 -8.50 -11.68
N ALA A 126 2.37 -7.73 -11.72
CA ALA A 126 1.02 -8.20 -11.40
C ALA A 126 0.58 -9.36 -12.29
N ARG A 127 0.89 -9.32 -13.59
CA ARG A 127 0.66 -10.46 -14.49
C ARG A 127 1.47 -11.70 -14.12
N ARG A 128 2.65 -11.52 -13.52
CA ARG A 128 3.57 -12.62 -13.19
C ARG A 128 3.25 -13.30 -11.86
N VAL A 129 2.85 -12.53 -10.83
CA VAL A 129 2.66 -13.04 -9.45
C VAL A 129 1.29 -12.74 -8.84
N GLY A 130 0.43 -12.00 -9.54
CA GLY A 130 -0.95 -11.75 -9.10
C GLY A 130 -1.92 -12.91 -9.39
N ASP A 131 -1.41 -14.01 -9.96
CA ASP A 131 -2.10 -15.27 -10.23
C ASP A 131 -3.52 -15.09 -10.81
N LEU A 132 -4.48 -15.88 -10.29
CA LEU A 132 -5.88 -15.85 -10.68
C LEU A 132 -6.56 -14.51 -10.35
N GLY A 133 -6.03 -13.79 -9.35
CA GLY A 133 -6.52 -12.47 -8.94
C GLY A 133 -6.42 -11.46 -10.09
N TRP A 134 -5.22 -11.33 -10.65
CA TRP A 134 -4.94 -10.43 -11.76
C TRP A 134 -5.72 -10.79 -13.03
N GLU A 135 -5.75 -12.08 -13.37
CA GLU A 135 -6.46 -12.56 -14.56
C GLU A 135 -7.97 -12.30 -14.48
N ALA A 136 -8.58 -12.56 -13.33
CA ALA A 136 -10.01 -12.29 -13.14
C ALA A 136 -10.31 -10.79 -13.16
N ALA A 137 -9.43 -9.96 -12.58
CA ALA A 137 -9.59 -8.49 -12.60
C ALA A 137 -9.58 -7.92 -14.02
N THR A 138 -8.64 -8.38 -14.85
CA THR A 138 -8.47 -7.88 -16.23
C THR A 138 -9.51 -8.41 -17.21
N LYS A 139 -10.19 -9.50 -16.89
CA LYS A 139 -11.31 -10.05 -17.69
C LYS A 139 -12.69 -9.57 -17.23
N ALA A 140 -12.80 -8.94 -16.07
CA ALA A 140 -14.08 -8.48 -15.55
C ALA A 140 -14.68 -7.37 -16.43
N LEU A 141 -15.93 -7.56 -16.86
CA LEU A 141 -16.66 -6.60 -17.70
C LEU A 141 -17.29 -5.46 -16.88
N SER A 142 -17.40 -5.63 -15.56
CA SER A 142 -17.99 -4.67 -14.64
C SER A 142 -17.08 -4.44 -13.43
N ILE A 143 -17.30 -3.33 -12.72
CA ILE A 143 -16.63 -3.05 -11.44
C ILE A 143 -17.01 -4.15 -10.45
N LEU A 144 -16.01 -4.79 -9.88
CA LEU A 144 -16.17 -5.82 -8.87
C LEU A 144 -16.52 -5.16 -7.53
N PRO A 145 -17.45 -5.75 -6.76
CA PRO A 145 -17.76 -5.25 -5.44
C PRO A 145 -16.52 -5.36 -4.54
N VAL A 146 -16.33 -4.36 -3.68
CA VAL A 146 -15.35 -4.43 -2.62
C VAL A 146 -15.93 -5.32 -1.52
N PRO A 147 -15.27 -6.43 -1.15
CA PRO A 147 -15.79 -7.31 -0.12
C PRO A 147 -15.76 -6.60 1.25
N PRO A 148 -16.78 -6.83 2.11
CA PRO A 148 -16.66 -6.46 3.50
C PRO A 148 -15.49 -7.22 4.11
N VAL A 149 -14.66 -6.55 4.91
CA VAL A 149 -13.55 -7.19 5.60
C VAL A 149 -13.56 -6.78 7.06
N ASP A 150 -13.27 -7.75 7.92
CA ASP A 150 -12.90 -7.48 9.30
C ASP A 150 -11.43 -7.07 9.28
N TYR A 151 -11.19 -5.76 9.28
CA TYR A 151 -9.86 -5.19 9.19
C TYR A 151 -9.34 -4.93 10.60
N HIS A 152 -8.26 -5.60 10.98
CA HIS A 152 -7.59 -5.36 12.26
C HIS A 152 -6.50 -4.31 12.08
N ASP A 153 -6.77 -3.10 12.57
CA ASP A 153 -5.80 -2.00 12.51
C ASP A 153 -4.78 -2.09 13.64
N LEU A 154 -3.76 -2.93 13.44
CA LEU A 154 -2.75 -3.20 14.46
C LEU A 154 -1.88 -1.99 14.80
N PHE A 155 -1.70 -1.06 13.85
CA PHE A 155 -0.71 0.01 13.95
C PHE A 155 -1.28 1.41 13.71
N GLY A 156 -2.60 1.57 13.66
CA GLY A 156 -3.26 2.88 13.53
C GLY A 156 -3.17 3.51 12.12
N ILE A 157 -3.22 2.68 11.07
CA ILE A 157 -3.15 3.13 9.68
C ILE A 157 -4.43 3.92 9.31
N ARG A 158 -5.59 3.56 9.88
CA ARG A 158 -6.86 4.26 9.64
C ARG A 158 -6.75 5.71 10.10
N GLU A 159 -6.20 5.96 11.29
CA GLU A 159 -6.00 7.30 11.82
C GLU A 159 -5.09 8.13 10.92
N CYS A 160 -3.99 7.54 10.42
CA CYS A 160 -3.09 8.22 9.47
C CYS A 160 -3.82 8.60 8.17
N ILE A 161 -4.67 7.72 7.62
CA ILE A 161 -5.45 8.02 6.41
C ILE A 161 -6.49 9.12 6.68
N VAL A 162 -7.17 9.06 7.83
CA VAL A 162 -8.14 10.10 8.23
C VAL A 162 -7.46 11.44 8.37
N GLN A 163 -6.28 11.51 8.99
CA GLN A 163 -5.52 12.76 9.10
C GLN A 163 -5.11 13.30 7.73
N LEU A 164 -4.62 12.42 6.84
CA LEU A 164 -4.22 12.77 5.48
C LEU A 164 -5.40 13.35 4.68
N LEU A 165 -6.60 12.79 4.83
CA LEU A 165 -7.76 13.09 3.99
C LEU A 165 -8.87 13.87 4.73
N HIS A 166 -8.59 14.42 5.91
CA HIS A 166 -9.60 15.08 6.75
C HIS A 166 -10.28 16.26 6.04
N ALA A 167 -9.52 17.02 5.23
CA ALA A 167 -10.02 18.15 4.47
C ALA A 167 -11.06 17.75 3.40
N GLU A 168 -11.07 16.47 3.02
CA GLU A 168 -12.03 15.89 2.08
C GLU A 168 -13.22 15.20 2.79
N GLY A 169 -13.32 15.35 4.11
CA GLY A 169 -14.40 14.79 4.91
C GLY A 169 -14.25 13.29 5.21
N VAL A 170 -13.09 12.70 4.97
CA VAL A 170 -12.81 11.31 5.36
C VAL A 170 -12.72 11.22 6.87
N THR A 171 -13.40 10.23 7.43
CA THR A 171 -13.45 9.91 8.86
C THR A 171 -13.32 8.40 9.05
N LEU A 172 -13.10 7.93 10.29
CA LEU A 172 -12.96 6.50 10.59
C LEU A 172 -14.16 5.66 10.14
N ALA A 173 -15.37 6.24 10.11
CA ALA A 173 -16.59 5.57 9.65
C ALA A 173 -16.58 5.21 8.14
N HIS A 174 -15.67 5.80 7.37
CA HIS A 174 -15.49 5.49 5.95
C HIS A 174 -14.50 4.33 5.70
N LEU A 175 -13.78 3.91 6.74
CA LEU A 175 -12.78 2.83 6.67
C LEU A 175 -13.32 1.60 7.39
N PRO A 176 -13.01 0.38 6.91
CA PRO A 176 -13.42 -0.87 7.58
C PRO A 176 -13.08 -0.86 9.07
N ASP A 177 -14.01 -1.33 9.90
CA ASP A 177 -13.89 -1.28 11.36
C ASP A 177 -13.61 -2.67 11.95
N PRO A 178 -12.59 -2.82 12.81
CA PRO A 178 -12.30 -4.08 13.52
C PRO A 178 -13.39 -4.53 14.51
N SER A 179 -14.27 -3.62 14.94
CA SER A 179 -15.30 -3.89 15.93
C SER A 179 -16.65 -4.27 15.33
N ASP A 180 -16.82 -4.14 14.01
CA ASP A 180 -18.08 -4.40 13.31
C ASP A 180 -18.27 -5.89 13.03
N ARG A 181 -18.42 -6.68 14.11
CA ARG A 181 -18.82 -8.10 14.06
C ARG A 181 -20.27 -8.30 13.61
N THR A 182 -21.01 -7.22 13.35
CA THR A 182 -22.45 -7.22 13.06
C THR A 182 -22.81 -7.41 11.58
N SER A 183 -21.84 -7.41 10.68
CA SER A 183 -22.10 -7.66 9.24
C SER A 183 -22.10 -9.14 8.83
N ARG A 184 -22.05 -10.08 9.78
CA ARG A 184 -22.31 -11.51 9.53
C ARG A 184 -23.79 -11.82 9.83
N ALA A 185 -24.65 -11.49 8.88
CA ALA A 185 -26.03 -11.98 8.82
C ALA A 185 -26.26 -12.66 7.46
#